data_AF-A0A938MHQ0-F1
#
_entry.id   AF-A0A938MHQ0-F1
#
_cell.length_a   1.000
_cell.length_b   1.000
_cell.length_c   1.000
_cell.angle_alpha   90.00
_cell.angle_beta   90.00
_cell.angle_gamma   90.00
#
_symmetry.space_group_name_H-M   'P 1'
#
loop_
_entity.id
_entity.type
_entity.pdbx_description
1 polymer ?
#
loop_
_entity_poly.entity_id
_entity_poly.type
_entity_poly.pdbx_seq_one_letter_code
_entity_poly.pdbx_strand_id
1 'polypeptide(L)'
;MLLLIVSAASCQLRKREAAPPEQAAVKVDRYVDPAQLDVPWPKHSHLKQPWRAYLETVPGVAFLDGLGINYNLPHTANHDVAMRMLAEHGFRRVRIEIGWGSVRRDETTFNNAADLAQRLQACKKHGLRPLILLNAHHGWPCPMASWEAALAADAPEGSREIALRNEKDAMSCVPHRTAIFRLGVKDPSHNVEDIFITSMDSQGKGTLSRPLPVSLKAGQKVAFRVYKYLPAHPVGTPEFEQLAEGWLRYARLVTDFVVEQGIEDFDLELWNELSFGSAFMGGKGINHYYDPPKAQFTAK
;
A
#
# COMPACT_ATOMS: atom_id res chain seq x y z
N MET A 1 3.57 -31.95 7.10
CA MET A 1 3.15 -32.12 8.50
C MET A 1 2.11 -31.05 8.78
N LEU A 2 0.84 -31.40 8.68
CA LEU A 2 -0.31 -30.51 8.75
C LEU A 2 -0.70 -30.38 10.24
N LEU A 3 -0.64 -29.19 10.83
CA LEU A 3 -1.13 -28.95 12.19
C LEU A 3 -2.55 -28.37 12.10
N LEU A 4 -3.54 -29.23 12.35
CA LEU A 4 -4.92 -28.85 12.64
C LEU A 4 -5.02 -28.46 14.12
N ILE A 5 -5.37 -27.20 14.41
CA ILE A 5 -5.79 -26.79 15.75
C ILE A 5 -7.32 -26.71 15.73
N VAL A 6 -7.96 -27.67 16.40
CA VAL A 6 -9.39 -27.66 16.72
C VAL A 6 -9.56 -26.81 17.97
N SER A 7 -10.24 -25.67 17.85
CA SER A 7 -10.73 -24.90 19.01
C SER A 7 -12.17 -25.33 19.29
N ALA A 8 -12.38 -25.95 20.46
CA ALA A 8 -13.69 -26.29 20.98
C ALA A 8 -14.35 -25.03 21.56
N ALA A 9 -15.30 -24.44 20.84
CA ALA A 9 -16.16 -23.41 21.38
C ALA A 9 -17.33 -24.05 22.15
N SER A 10 -17.32 -23.86 23.47
CA SER A 10 -18.43 -24.24 24.35
C SER A 10 -19.65 -23.36 24.03
N CYS A 11 -20.67 -23.97 23.44
CA CYS A 11 -21.92 -23.30 23.07
C CYS A 11 -22.77 -23.06 24.32
N GLN A 12 -22.58 -21.91 24.98
CA GLN A 12 -23.56 -21.41 25.93
C GLN A 12 -24.75 -20.84 25.14
N LEU A 13 -25.89 -21.53 25.25
CA LEU A 13 -27.20 -21.08 24.77
C LEU A 13 -27.53 -19.68 25.31
N ARG A 14 -27.23 -18.64 24.53
CA ARG A 14 -27.81 -17.31 24.74
C ARG A 14 -29.32 -17.43 24.56
N LYS A 15 -30.07 -16.97 25.57
CA LYS A 15 -31.53 -16.80 25.48
C LYS A 15 -31.84 -15.99 24.22
N ARG A 16 -32.73 -16.51 23.37
CA ARG A 16 -33.28 -15.79 22.21
C ARG A 16 -33.91 -14.49 22.70
N GLU A 17 -33.25 -13.37 22.46
CA GLU A 17 -33.89 -12.07 22.49
C GLU A 17 -34.95 -12.00 21.39
N ALA A 18 -36.01 -11.22 21.64
CA ALA A 18 -37.16 -11.08 20.76
C ALA A 18 -36.72 -10.74 19.33
N ALA A 19 -37.40 -11.32 18.35
CA ALA A 19 -37.19 -11.01 16.95
C ALA A 19 -37.27 -9.50 16.72
N PRO A 20 -36.33 -8.90 15.97
CA PRO A 20 -36.42 -7.49 15.61
C PRO A 20 -37.76 -7.24 14.89
N PRO A 21 -38.36 -6.05 15.05
CA PRO A 21 -39.60 -5.70 14.36
C PRO A 21 -39.41 -5.90 12.86
N GLU A 22 -40.40 -6.53 12.24
CA GLU A 22 -40.47 -6.76 10.80
C GLU A 22 -40.28 -5.42 10.08
N GLN A 23 -39.12 -5.23 9.46
CA GLN A 23 -38.82 -4.01 8.72
C GLN A 23 -39.83 -3.92 7.58
N ALA A 24 -40.63 -2.85 7.57
CA ALA A 24 -41.52 -2.53 6.47
C ALA A 24 -40.70 -2.58 5.17
N ALA A 25 -41.18 -3.37 4.19
CA ALA A 25 -40.53 -3.52 2.91
C ALA A 25 -40.31 -2.13 2.30
N VAL A 26 -39.05 -1.69 2.27
CA VAL A 26 -38.67 -0.43 1.63
C VAL A 26 -39.03 -0.56 0.16
N LYS A 27 -39.97 0.27 -0.30
CA LYS A 27 -40.35 0.31 -1.70
C LYS A 27 -39.18 0.86 -2.49
N VAL A 28 -38.46 -0.04 -3.19
CA VAL A 28 -37.40 0.34 -4.11
C VAL A 28 -38.07 0.87 -5.37
N ASP A 29 -38.08 2.19 -5.57
CA ASP A 29 -38.48 2.79 -6.84
C ASP A 29 -37.49 2.38 -7.95
N ARG A 30 -37.90 2.55 -9.22
CA ARG A 30 -37.02 2.26 -10.35
C ARG A 30 -35.75 3.10 -10.22
N TYR A 31 -34.63 2.41 -10.04
CA TYR A 31 -33.31 2.98 -9.81
C TYR A 31 -32.82 3.91 -10.93
N VAL A 32 -33.35 3.74 -12.15
CA VAL A 32 -33.03 4.55 -13.33
C VAL A 32 -34.28 5.26 -13.81
N ASP A 33 -34.23 6.59 -13.89
CA ASP A 33 -35.19 7.39 -14.65
C ASP A 33 -34.91 7.17 -16.15
N PRO A 34 -35.86 6.62 -16.94
CA PRO A 34 -35.67 6.40 -18.38
C PRO A 34 -35.30 7.68 -19.15
N ALA A 35 -35.64 8.86 -18.64
CA ALA A 35 -35.23 10.14 -19.22
C ALA A 35 -33.71 10.39 -19.13
N GLN A 36 -32.96 9.61 -18.36
CA GLN A 36 -31.50 9.67 -18.31
C GLN A 36 -30.82 8.89 -19.45
N LEU A 37 -31.55 8.03 -20.17
CA LEU A 37 -31.03 7.28 -21.32
C LEU A 37 -31.09 8.07 -22.64
N ASP A 38 -31.60 9.30 -22.63
CA ASP A 38 -31.87 10.14 -23.81
C ASP A 38 -30.64 10.86 -24.39
N VAL A 39 -29.43 10.34 -24.19
CA VAL A 39 -28.21 10.95 -24.74
C VAL A 39 -28.00 10.50 -26.19
N PRO A 40 -28.13 11.38 -27.19
CA PRO A 40 -27.99 10.98 -28.59
C PRO A 40 -26.54 10.65 -28.94
N TRP A 41 -26.33 9.53 -29.63
CA TRP A 41 -25.02 9.14 -30.16
C TRP A 41 -24.46 10.23 -31.12
N PRO A 42 -23.14 10.53 -31.11
CA PRO A 42 -22.07 9.98 -30.28
C PRO A 42 -21.78 10.80 -29.00
N LYS A 43 -22.75 11.57 -28.49
CA LYS A 43 -22.54 12.42 -27.31
C LYS A 43 -22.47 11.58 -26.03
N HIS A 44 -21.76 12.09 -25.02
CA HIS A 44 -21.68 11.50 -23.69
C HIS A 44 -22.11 12.54 -22.64
N SER A 45 -22.65 12.07 -21.52
CA SER A 45 -23.02 12.91 -20.37
C SER A 45 -22.62 12.23 -19.08
N HIS A 46 -21.77 12.88 -18.28
CA HIS A 46 -21.38 12.42 -16.94
C HIS A 46 -22.53 12.46 -15.93
N LEU A 47 -23.64 13.15 -16.26
CA LEU A 47 -24.83 13.29 -15.42
C LEU A 47 -25.94 12.32 -15.82
N LYS A 48 -26.22 12.19 -17.12
CA LYS A 48 -27.33 11.38 -17.64
C LYS A 48 -26.92 9.92 -17.90
N GLN A 49 -25.67 9.65 -18.25
CA GLN A 49 -25.16 8.29 -18.42
C GLN A 49 -24.03 8.05 -17.44
N PRO A 50 -24.34 7.94 -16.13
CA PRO A 50 -23.28 7.89 -15.18
C PRO A 50 -22.66 6.48 -15.31
N TRP A 51 -21.47 6.44 -15.91
CA TRP A 51 -20.78 5.25 -16.39
C TRP A 51 -20.62 4.21 -15.28
N ARG A 52 -20.97 2.94 -15.56
CA ARG A 52 -20.63 1.64 -14.91
C ARG A 52 -20.62 1.50 -13.38
N ALA A 53 -20.28 2.52 -12.58
CA ALA A 53 -20.40 2.53 -11.12
C ALA A 53 -21.85 2.28 -10.62
N TYR A 54 -22.83 2.48 -11.49
CA TYR A 54 -24.26 2.38 -11.18
C TYR A 54 -24.81 0.95 -11.29
N LEU A 55 -24.11 0.03 -11.97
CA LEU A 55 -24.54 -1.37 -12.05
C LEU A 55 -24.29 -2.15 -10.74
N GLU A 56 -23.48 -1.60 -9.83
CA GLU A 56 -23.13 -2.20 -8.54
C GLU A 56 -23.61 -1.37 -7.34
N THR A 57 -24.33 -0.27 -7.56
CA THR A 57 -24.88 0.52 -6.46
C THR A 57 -26.07 -0.21 -5.86
N VAL A 58 -25.89 -0.72 -4.65
CA VAL A 58 -26.93 -1.40 -3.88
C VAL A 58 -27.69 -0.39 -3.02
N PRO A 59 -28.96 -0.68 -2.63
CA PRO A 59 -29.67 0.14 -1.65
C PRO A 59 -28.82 0.38 -0.40
N GLY A 60 -28.93 1.56 0.23
CA GLY A 60 -28.10 1.91 1.39
C GLY A 60 -28.12 0.88 2.52
N VAL A 61 -29.28 0.25 2.76
CA VAL A 61 -29.40 -0.86 3.72
C VAL A 61 -28.52 -2.06 3.35
N ALA A 62 -28.50 -2.45 2.06
CA ALA A 62 -27.66 -3.53 1.57
C ALA A 62 -26.17 -3.12 1.54
N PHE A 63 -25.87 -1.84 1.35
CA PHE A 63 -24.50 -1.32 1.44
C PHE A 63 -23.95 -1.43 2.87
N LEU A 64 -24.77 -1.12 3.88
CA LEU A 64 -24.40 -1.22 5.30
C LEU A 64 -24.20 -2.67 5.77
N ASP A 65 -24.83 -3.63 5.09
CA ASP A 65 -24.61 -5.07 5.29
C ASP A 65 -23.32 -5.59 4.61
N GLY A 66 -22.59 -4.72 3.88
CA GLY A 66 -21.35 -5.05 3.18
C GLY A 66 -20.11 -5.21 4.08
N LEU A 67 -18.94 -5.32 3.45
CA LEU A 67 -17.65 -5.50 4.15
C LEU A 67 -17.18 -4.26 4.93
N GLY A 68 -17.77 -3.09 4.68
CA GLY A 68 -17.44 -1.83 5.32
C GLY A 68 -17.07 -0.74 4.33
N ILE A 69 -16.39 0.30 4.83
CA ILE A 69 -15.95 1.46 4.04
C ILE A 69 -14.44 1.62 4.07
N ASN A 70 -13.84 1.98 2.93
CA ASN A 70 -12.42 2.32 2.87
C ASN A 70 -12.16 3.67 3.56
N TYR A 71 -11.40 3.66 4.65
CA TYR A 71 -11.10 4.85 5.43
C TYR A 71 -9.79 5.49 4.97
N ASN A 72 -9.88 6.48 4.09
CA ASN A 72 -8.71 7.12 3.46
C ASN A 72 -8.62 8.64 3.72
N LEU A 73 -8.98 9.06 4.94
CA LEU A 73 -8.87 10.47 5.33
C LEU A 73 -7.42 10.86 5.66
N PRO A 74 -7.02 12.12 5.41
CA PRO A 74 -5.66 12.60 5.70
C PRO A 74 -5.36 12.58 7.20
N HIS A 75 -4.07 12.54 7.57
CA HIS A 75 -3.63 12.50 8.97
C HIS A 75 -4.01 13.74 9.80
N THR A 76 -4.37 14.84 9.14
CA THR A 76 -4.86 16.07 9.79
C THR A 76 -6.36 16.04 10.05
N ALA A 77 -7.06 14.98 9.64
CA ALA A 77 -8.50 14.87 9.84
C ALA A 77 -8.83 14.65 11.32
N ASN A 78 -10.02 15.08 11.73
CA ASN A 78 -10.57 14.71 13.02
C ASN A 78 -11.13 13.28 12.95
N HIS A 79 -10.29 12.29 13.26
CA HIS A 79 -10.65 10.88 13.17
C HIS A 79 -11.82 10.51 14.09
N ASP A 80 -11.92 11.12 15.27
CA ASP A 80 -13.03 10.88 16.20
C ASP A 80 -14.38 11.26 15.59
N VAL A 81 -14.47 12.46 15.01
CA VAL A 81 -15.71 12.94 14.36
C VAL A 81 -16.05 12.08 13.15
N ALA A 82 -15.07 11.73 12.32
CA ALA A 82 -15.31 10.90 11.15
C ALA A 82 -15.84 9.50 11.53
N MET A 83 -15.20 8.84 12.51
CA MET A 83 -15.64 7.53 12.99
C MET A 83 -17.02 7.58 13.66
N ARG A 84 -17.29 8.63 14.45
CA ARG A 84 -18.63 8.86 15.02
C ARG A 84 -19.68 8.96 13.92
N MET A 85 -19.44 9.76 12.89
CA MET A 85 -20.36 9.93 11.77
C MET A 85 -20.64 8.61 11.06
N LEU A 86 -19.61 7.79 10.83
CA LEU A 86 -19.79 6.47 10.23
C LEU A 86 -20.67 5.57 11.11
N ALA A 87 -20.40 5.52 12.42
CA ALA A 87 -21.18 4.72 13.35
C ALA A 87 -22.65 5.18 13.44
N GLU A 88 -22.90 6.50 13.52
CA GLU A 88 -24.25 7.08 13.55
C GLU A 88 -25.06 6.78 12.27
N HIS A 89 -24.38 6.58 11.13
CA HIS A 89 -25.01 6.22 9.85
C HIS A 89 -25.03 4.71 9.59
N GLY A 90 -24.78 3.90 10.61
CA GLY A 90 -24.99 2.45 10.57
C GLY A 90 -23.81 1.64 10.03
N PHE A 91 -22.67 2.26 9.72
CA PHE A 91 -21.46 1.50 9.40
C PHE A 91 -20.98 0.73 10.64
N ARG A 92 -20.53 -0.49 10.42
CA ARG A 92 -19.97 -1.36 11.48
C ARG A 92 -18.51 -1.72 11.25
N ARG A 93 -18.01 -1.50 10.03
CA ARG A 93 -16.68 -1.92 9.59
C ARG A 93 -15.99 -0.80 8.82
N VAL A 94 -14.72 -0.60 9.12
CA VAL A 94 -13.87 0.39 8.44
C VAL A 94 -12.55 -0.25 8.04
N ARG A 95 -12.15 -0.07 6.79
CA ARG A 95 -10.88 -0.58 6.28
C ARG A 95 -9.80 0.46 6.49
N ILE A 96 -8.74 0.10 7.21
CA ILE A 96 -7.60 0.97 7.52
C ILE A 96 -6.36 0.35 6.92
N GLU A 97 -5.66 1.09 6.08
CA GLU A 97 -4.35 0.70 5.56
C GLU A 97 -3.25 1.05 6.56
N ILE A 98 -2.38 0.08 6.82
CA ILE A 98 -1.14 0.28 7.57
C ILE A 98 0.00 -0.23 6.69
N GLY A 99 0.50 0.56 5.74
CA GLY A 99 1.49 0.10 4.77
C GLY A 99 2.85 -0.26 5.39
N TRP A 100 3.55 -1.26 4.85
CA TRP A 100 4.82 -1.77 5.37
C TRP A 100 5.91 -0.72 5.42
N GLY A 101 6.00 0.16 4.41
CA GLY A 101 6.99 1.24 4.46
C GLY A 101 6.71 2.31 5.53
N SER A 102 5.55 2.31 6.18
CA SER A 102 5.33 3.16 7.36
C SER A 102 6.15 2.69 8.58
N VAL A 103 6.64 1.45 8.59
CA VAL A 103 7.48 0.92 9.67
C VAL A 103 8.83 1.62 9.69
N ARG A 104 9.29 2.00 10.89
CA ARG A 104 10.63 2.58 11.11
C ARG A 104 11.71 1.59 10.70
N ARG A 105 12.88 2.08 10.32
CA ARG A 105 13.98 1.20 9.89
C ARG A 105 14.48 0.24 10.97
N ASP A 106 14.33 0.60 12.24
CA ASP A 106 14.65 -0.27 13.38
C ASP A 106 13.58 -1.36 13.63
N GLU A 107 12.43 -1.27 12.93
CA GLU A 107 11.28 -2.18 13.02
C GLU A 107 10.67 -2.30 14.42
N THR A 108 10.85 -1.25 15.24
CA THR A 108 10.27 -1.21 16.60
C THR A 108 8.88 -0.61 16.64
N THR A 109 8.54 0.25 15.66
CA THR A 109 7.25 0.95 15.57
C THR A 109 7.07 1.58 14.19
N PHE A 110 6.03 2.41 14.02
CA PHE A 110 5.69 3.12 12.79
C PHE A 110 6.12 4.59 12.83
N ASN A 111 6.44 5.16 11.68
CA ASN A 111 6.75 6.59 11.53
C ASN A 111 5.53 7.47 11.89
N ASN A 112 4.31 6.96 11.71
CA ASN A 112 3.03 7.63 11.98
C ASN A 112 2.24 6.96 13.12
N ALA A 113 2.92 6.33 14.10
CA ALA A 113 2.27 5.57 15.17
C ALA A 113 1.16 6.35 15.91
N ALA A 114 1.37 7.64 16.18
CA ALA A 114 0.36 8.47 16.87
C ALA A 114 -0.95 8.63 16.08
N ASP A 115 -0.87 8.85 14.76
CA ASP A 115 -2.03 8.95 13.87
C ASP A 115 -2.76 7.59 13.76
N LEU A 116 -2.02 6.49 13.62
CA LEU A 116 -2.59 5.15 13.61
C LEU A 116 -3.32 4.84 14.91
N ALA A 117 -2.71 5.16 16.05
CA ALA A 117 -3.33 4.99 17.36
C ALA A 117 -4.64 5.79 17.47
N GLN A 118 -4.67 7.05 17.03
CA GLN A 118 -5.88 7.87 17.05
C GLN A 118 -7.01 7.27 16.20
N ARG A 119 -6.70 6.75 15.00
CA ARG A 119 -7.69 6.09 14.13
C ARG A 119 -8.28 4.85 14.78
N LEU A 120 -7.43 3.98 15.33
CA LEU A 120 -7.83 2.73 15.98
C LEU A 120 -8.62 3.01 17.27
N GLN A 121 -8.15 3.92 18.11
CA GLN A 121 -8.87 4.34 19.31
C GLN A 121 -10.24 4.94 19.00
N ALA A 122 -10.36 5.70 17.90
CA ALA A 122 -11.66 6.20 17.43
C ALA A 122 -12.57 5.06 16.96
N CYS A 123 -12.05 4.04 16.27
CA CYS A 123 -12.82 2.84 15.92
C CYS A 123 -13.38 2.16 17.17
N LYS A 124 -12.52 1.91 18.16
CA LYS A 124 -12.91 1.30 19.44
C LYS A 124 -13.98 2.11 20.16
N LYS A 125 -13.78 3.43 20.27
CA LYS A 125 -14.69 4.35 20.96
C LYS A 125 -16.10 4.33 20.35
N HIS A 126 -16.21 4.22 19.02
CA HIS A 126 -17.47 4.26 18.30
C HIS A 126 -17.99 2.87 17.86
N GLY A 127 -17.39 1.78 18.36
CA GLY A 127 -17.85 0.42 18.10
C GLY A 127 -17.69 -0.05 16.65
N LEU A 128 -16.73 0.51 15.91
CA LEU A 128 -16.40 0.09 14.54
C LEU A 128 -15.32 -0.99 14.58
N ARG A 129 -15.57 -2.12 13.93
CA ARG A 129 -14.59 -3.19 13.75
C ARG A 129 -13.65 -2.82 12.60
N PRO A 130 -12.33 -2.71 12.83
CA PRO A 130 -11.41 -2.41 11.74
C PRO A 130 -11.11 -3.67 10.90
N LEU A 131 -11.01 -3.48 9.58
CA LEU A 131 -10.36 -4.38 8.64
C LEU A 131 -8.99 -3.77 8.32
N ILE A 132 -7.92 -4.41 8.75
CA ILE A 132 -6.57 -3.88 8.59
C ILE A 132 -5.96 -4.40 7.29
N LEU A 133 -5.73 -3.49 6.35
CA LEU A 133 -4.95 -3.80 5.15
C LEU A 133 -3.46 -3.76 5.49
N LEU A 134 -2.81 -4.91 5.29
CA LEU A 134 -1.36 -5.00 5.20
C LEU A 134 -0.93 -4.73 3.74
N ASN A 135 -0.21 -3.63 3.50
CA ASN A 135 0.14 -3.18 2.14
C ASN A 135 1.66 -3.09 1.91
N ALA A 136 2.11 -3.42 0.69
CA ALA A 136 3.50 -3.27 0.23
C ALA A 136 3.56 -2.55 -1.13
N HIS A 137 2.82 -1.45 -1.27
CA HIS A 137 2.79 -0.64 -2.49
C HIS A 137 4.23 -0.33 -2.98
N HIS A 138 4.55 -0.62 -4.25
CA HIS A 138 5.93 -0.52 -4.79
C HIS A 138 6.60 0.85 -4.60
N GLY A 139 5.80 1.91 -4.43
CA GLY A 139 6.31 3.27 -4.20
C GLY A 139 6.87 3.45 -2.79
N TRP A 140 6.38 2.65 -1.83
CA TRP A 140 6.84 2.62 -0.44
C TRP A 140 6.73 1.20 0.17
N PRO A 141 7.43 0.19 -0.40
CA PRO A 141 7.03 -1.20 -0.23
C PRO A 141 7.58 -1.87 1.02
N CYS A 142 8.56 -1.26 1.68
CA CYS A 142 9.18 -1.78 2.88
C CYS A 142 9.84 -0.62 3.67
N PRO A 143 10.38 -0.85 4.89
CA PRO A 143 11.11 0.17 5.62
C PRO A 143 12.27 0.72 4.80
N MET A 144 12.31 2.04 4.65
CA MET A 144 13.30 2.74 3.84
C MET A 144 13.80 4.00 4.54
N ALA A 145 14.96 4.49 4.08
CA ALA A 145 15.43 5.83 4.39
C ALA A 145 15.71 6.57 3.09
N SER A 146 15.37 7.85 3.03
CA SER A 146 15.57 8.69 1.85
C SER A 146 16.49 9.88 2.15
N TRP A 147 17.22 10.31 1.14
CA TRP A 147 18.10 11.47 1.20
C TRP A 147 18.28 12.06 -0.21
N GLU A 148 18.91 13.24 -0.31
CA GLU A 148 19.18 13.90 -1.59
C GLU A 148 20.67 14.16 -1.76
N ALA A 149 21.18 13.99 -2.98
CA ALA A 149 22.56 14.27 -3.35
C ALA A 149 22.61 15.17 -4.58
N ALA A 150 23.65 16.00 -4.70
CA ALA A 150 23.94 16.71 -5.94
C ALA A 150 24.84 15.89 -6.86
N LEU A 151 24.57 15.91 -8.18
CA LEU A 151 25.47 15.31 -9.16
C LEU A 151 26.74 16.16 -9.38
N ALA A 152 27.87 15.50 -9.59
CA ALA A 152 29.14 16.12 -9.96
C ALA A 152 29.24 16.43 -11.46
N ALA A 153 28.56 15.65 -12.29
CA ALA A 153 28.60 15.74 -13.75
C ALA A 153 27.21 15.48 -14.37
N ASP A 154 27.04 15.92 -15.61
CA ASP A 154 25.86 15.58 -16.42
C ASP A 154 25.79 14.06 -16.62
N ALA A 155 24.58 13.51 -16.49
CA ALA A 155 24.27 12.11 -16.81
C ALA A 155 23.13 12.09 -17.84
N PRO A 156 23.43 11.94 -19.14
CA PRO A 156 22.40 11.95 -20.18
C PRO A 156 21.42 10.77 -20.04
N GLU A 157 20.25 10.90 -20.66
CA GLU A 157 19.32 9.79 -20.84
C GLU A 157 20.04 8.60 -21.50
N GLY A 158 19.75 7.40 -21.03
CA GLY A 158 20.45 6.17 -21.43
C GLY A 158 21.76 5.90 -20.68
N SER A 159 22.28 6.85 -19.89
CA SER A 159 23.47 6.60 -19.06
C SER A 159 23.24 5.50 -18.05
N ARG A 160 24.29 4.71 -17.82
CA ARG A 160 24.37 3.67 -16.77
C ARG A 160 25.30 4.06 -15.62
N GLU A 161 25.73 5.32 -15.61
CA GLU A 161 26.64 5.85 -14.61
C GLU A 161 26.13 7.21 -14.12
N ILE A 162 26.41 7.50 -12.85
CA ILE A 162 26.25 8.82 -12.24
C ILE A 162 27.53 9.17 -11.48
N ALA A 163 27.73 10.45 -11.21
CA ALA A 163 28.79 10.91 -10.32
C ALA A 163 28.18 11.80 -9.24
N LEU A 164 28.40 11.47 -7.97
CA LEU A 164 27.97 12.26 -6.82
C LEU A 164 29.03 13.30 -6.48
N ARG A 165 28.57 14.49 -6.09
CA ARG A 165 29.45 15.64 -5.82
C ARG A 165 30.32 15.47 -4.57
N ASN A 166 29.84 14.75 -3.56
CA ASN A 166 30.51 14.65 -2.26
C ASN A 166 30.77 13.20 -1.89
N GLU A 167 31.93 12.94 -1.28
CA GLU A 167 32.31 11.62 -0.78
C GLU A 167 31.33 11.09 0.29
N LYS A 168 30.82 11.96 1.18
CA LYS A 168 29.84 11.57 2.20
C LYS A 168 28.55 10.99 1.59
N ASP A 169 28.11 11.55 0.48
CA ASP A 169 26.92 11.09 -0.23
C ASP A 169 27.21 9.72 -0.87
N ALA A 170 28.39 9.55 -1.47
CA ALA A 170 28.86 8.27 -1.99
C ALA A 170 28.97 7.19 -0.91
N MET A 171 29.49 7.52 0.27
CA MET A 171 29.57 6.61 1.42
C MET A 171 28.20 6.23 2.00
N SER A 172 27.17 7.04 1.74
CA SER A 172 25.79 6.74 2.15
C SER A 172 25.11 5.74 1.21
N CYS A 173 25.68 5.48 0.03
CA CYS A 173 25.20 4.47 -0.88
C CYS A 173 25.61 3.06 -0.41
N VAL A 174 24.61 2.22 -0.20
CA VAL A 174 24.76 0.77 -0.07
C VAL A 174 24.46 0.14 -1.44
N PRO A 175 25.47 -0.44 -2.13
CA PRO A 175 25.26 -1.11 -3.41
C PRO A 175 24.14 -2.16 -3.36
N HIS A 176 23.40 -2.27 -4.45
CA HIS A 176 22.21 -3.11 -4.64
C HIS A 176 21.02 -2.81 -3.72
N ARG A 177 21.13 -1.86 -2.78
CA ARG A 177 20.05 -1.46 -1.86
C ARG A 177 19.66 0.02 -1.98
N THR A 178 20.57 0.84 -2.48
CA THR A 178 20.30 2.26 -2.75
C THR A 178 19.75 2.41 -4.15
N ALA A 179 18.66 3.13 -4.31
CA ALA A 179 18.10 3.46 -5.61
C ALA A 179 17.86 4.95 -5.77
N ILE A 180 18.03 5.44 -7.00
CA ILE A 180 17.54 6.74 -7.44
C ILE A 180 16.03 6.64 -7.62
N PHE A 181 15.28 7.64 -7.16
CA PHE A 181 13.82 7.66 -7.30
C PHE A 181 13.28 9.05 -7.62
N ARG A 182 11.99 9.13 -7.99
CA ARG A 182 11.29 10.38 -8.40
C ARG A 182 11.99 11.07 -9.57
N LEU A 183 12.21 10.34 -10.66
CA LEU A 183 12.84 10.88 -11.87
C LEU A 183 11.85 11.67 -12.74
N GLY A 184 10.57 11.73 -12.35
CA GLY A 184 9.58 12.61 -12.98
C GLY A 184 9.19 12.19 -14.38
N VAL A 185 9.23 10.88 -14.67
CA VAL A 185 8.85 10.33 -15.97
C VAL A 185 7.32 10.39 -16.08
N LYS A 186 6.81 10.85 -17.23
CA LYS A 186 5.35 11.04 -17.47
C LYS A 186 4.58 9.72 -17.69
N ASP A 187 4.90 8.65 -16.97
CA ASP A 187 4.08 7.44 -17.00
C ASP A 187 3.08 7.48 -15.83
N PRO A 188 1.77 7.67 -16.11
CA PRO A 188 0.72 7.68 -15.09
C PRO A 188 0.43 6.28 -14.53
N SER A 189 0.97 5.22 -15.14
CA SER A 189 1.02 3.91 -14.50
C SER A 189 2.24 3.92 -13.58
N HIS A 190 1.98 3.77 -12.29
CA HIS A 190 2.92 3.72 -11.19
C HIS A 190 3.92 2.56 -11.39
N ASN A 191 4.80 2.67 -12.38
CA ASN A 191 5.84 1.71 -12.67
C ASN A 191 6.99 1.99 -11.72
N VAL A 192 7.73 0.94 -11.40
CA VAL A 192 8.93 1.06 -10.59
C VAL A 192 9.93 1.98 -11.32
N GLU A 193 10.02 3.22 -10.86
CA GLU A 193 11.01 4.18 -11.36
C GLU A 193 12.38 3.97 -10.73
N ASP A 194 12.43 3.26 -9.60
CA ASP A 194 13.64 3.12 -8.82
C ASP A 194 14.77 2.42 -9.61
N ILE A 195 15.93 3.07 -9.68
CA ILE A 195 17.14 2.56 -10.36
C ILE A 195 18.20 2.30 -9.30
N PHE A 196 18.54 1.03 -9.06
CA PHE A 196 19.54 0.68 -8.06
C PHE A 196 20.95 1.11 -8.48
N ILE A 197 21.71 1.57 -7.50
CA ILE A 197 23.16 1.73 -7.60
C ILE A 197 23.78 0.33 -7.39
N THR A 198 24.48 -0.20 -8.39
CA THR A 198 25.11 -1.53 -8.34
C THR A 198 26.56 -1.48 -7.84
N SER A 199 27.22 -0.33 -7.98
CA SER A 199 28.52 -0.04 -7.38
C SER A 199 28.64 1.46 -7.11
N MET A 200 29.45 1.84 -6.14
CA MET A 200 29.83 3.23 -5.86
C MET A 200 31.29 3.23 -5.42
N ASP A 201 32.14 3.98 -6.10
CA ASP A 201 33.55 4.13 -5.71
C ASP A 201 33.76 5.31 -4.74
N SER A 202 34.97 5.41 -4.19
CA SER A 202 35.33 6.47 -3.24
C SER A 202 35.38 7.87 -3.86
N GLN A 203 35.42 7.98 -5.19
CA GLN A 203 35.36 9.25 -5.92
C GLN A 203 33.92 9.68 -6.22
N GLY A 204 32.94 8.87 -5.82
CA GLY A 204 31.52 9.13 -6.03
C GLY A 204 30.99 8.72 -7.40
N LYS A 205 31.75 7.94 -8.18
CA LYS A 205 31.25 7.36 -9.43
C LYS A 205 30.45 6.10 -9.13
N GLY A 206 29.18 6.10 -9.53
CA GLY A 206 28.25 5.00 -9.32
C GLY A 206 27.77 4.37 -10.62
N THR A 207 27.57 3.05 -10.61
CA THR A 207 26.96 2.29 -11.71
C THR A 207 25.49 2.03 -11.42
N LEU A 208 24.65 2.07 -12.45
CA LEU A 208 23.20 1.89 -12.37
C LEU A 208 22.76 0.50 -12.81
N SER A 209 21.67 0.00 -12.22
CA SER A 209 21.06 -1.29 -12.54
C SER A 209 20.34 -1.30 -13.89
N ARG A 210 19.98 -0.13 -14.42
CA ARG A 210 19.38 0.08 -15.73
C ARG A 210 19.70 1.50 -16.25
N PRO A 211 19.54 1.76 -17.55
CA PRO A 211 19.76 3.10 -18.11
C PRO A 211 18.83 4.15 -17.49
N LEU A 212 19.32 5.38 -17.38
CA LEU A 212 18.49 6.52 -16.97
C LEU A 212 17.37 6.76 -17.99
N PRO A 213 16.10 6.93 -17.58
CA PRO A 213 14.99 7.24 -18.47
C PRO A 213 14.92 8.74 -18.84
N VAL A 214 15.71 9.58 -18.17
CA VAL A 214 15.76 11.03 -18.37
C VAL A 214 17.18 11.52 -18.18
N SER A 215 17.52 12.67 -18.77
CA SER A 215 18.80 13.33 -18.54
C SER A 215 18.82 14.05 -17.18
N LEU A 216 19.94 13.94 -16.46
CA LEU A 216 20.21 14.64 -15.21
C LEU A 216 21.41 15.58 -15.38
N LYS A 217 21.37 16.75 -14.74
CA LYS A 217 22.40 17.79 -14.89
C LYS A 217 23.36 17.87 -13.72
N ALA A 218 24.60 18.28 -13.99
CA ALA A 218 25.55 18.61 -12.95
C ALA A 218 24.95 19.63 -11.96
N GLY A 219 25.13 19.40 -10.66
CA GLY A 219 24.55 20.21 -9.59
C GLY A 219 23.07 19.96 -9.32
N GLN A 220 22.36 19.19 -10.15
CA GLN A 220 20.97 18.80 -9.87
C GLN A 220 20.92 17.95 -8.61
N LYS A 221 19.97 18.26 -7.72
CA LYS A 221 19.63 17.40 -6.58
C LYS A 221 18.79 16.22 -7.06
N VAL A 222 19.25 15.03 -6.73
CA VAL A 222 18.62 13.76 -7.06
C VAL A 222 18.23 13.06 -5.76
N ALA A 223 17.04 12.48 -5.72
CA ALA A 223 16.55 11.79 -4.55
C ALA A 223 17.00 10.32 -4.57
N PHE A 224 17.50 9.85 -3.44
CA PHE A 224 17.94 8.47 -3.21
C PHE A 224 17.16 7.85 -2.07
N ARG A 225 16.91 6.54 -2.14
CA ARG A 225 16.38 5.78 -1.02
C ARG A 225 17.13 4.46 -0.84
N VAL A 226 17.26 4.02 0.42
CA VAL A 226 17.88 2.75 0.79
C VAL A 226 16.81 1.80 1.29
N TYR A 227 16.72 0.64 0.64
CA TYR A 227 15.80 -0.44 0.95
C TYR A 227 16.31 -1.32 2.09
N LYS A 228 15.48 -1.54 3.12
CA LYS A 228 15.77 -2.56 4.16
C LYS A 228 15.62 -3.98 3.60
N TYR A 229 14.65 -4.21 2.71
CA TYR A 229 14.47 -5.47 2.00
C TYR A 229 14.48 -5.24 0.49
N LEU A 230 15.09 -6.16 -0.25
CA LEU A 230 15.10 -6.09 -1.70
C LEU A 230 13.74 -6.51 -2.28
N PRO A 231 13.38 -6.03 -3.48
CA PRO A 231 12.26 -6.58 -4.23
C PRO A 231 12.35 -8.11 -4.35
N ALA A 232 11.21 -8.76 -4.53
CA ALA A 232 11.12 -10.21 -4.54
C ALA A 232 12.15 -10.82 -5.50
N HIS A 233 13.00 -11.67 -4.94
CA HIS A 233 13.85 -12.60 -5.68
C HIS A 233 13.12 -13.95 -5.81
N PRO A 234 13.62 -14.90 -6.62
CA PRO A 234 13.02 -16.22 -6.70
C PRO A 234 12.90 -16.90 -5.33
N VAL A 235 11.80 -17.62 -5.10
CA VAL A 235 11.53 -18.35 -3.86
C VAL A 235 12.69 -19.31 -3.53
N GLY A 236 13.12 -19.34 -2.27
CA GLY A 236 14.24 -20.15 -1.80
C GLY A 236 15.62 -19.49 -1.93
N THR A 237 15.70 -18.27 -2.48
CA THR A 237 16.93 -17.46 -2.40
C THR A 237 17.05 -16.76 -1.04
N PRO A 238 18.27 -16.49 -0.54
CA PRO A 238 18.46 -15.76 0.71
C PRO A 238 17.76 -14.39 0.74
N GLU A 239 17.71 -13.70 -0.40
CA GLU A 239 17.02 -12.42 -0.54
C GLU A 239 15.49 -12.56 -0.39
N PHE A 240 14.91 -13.63 -0.96
CA PHE A 240 13.49 -13.92 -0.78
C PHE A 240 13.18 -14.29 0.67
N GLU A 241 13.99 -15.14 1.31
CA GLU A 241 13.76 -15.52 2.70
C GLU A 241 13.86 -14.31 3.63
N GLN A 242 14.85 -13.43 3.42
CA GLN A 242 14.97 -12.19 4.18
C GLN A 242 13.73 -11.30 4.03
N LEU A 243 13.21 -11.19 2.81
CA LEU A 243 12.00 -10.43 2.50
C LEU A 243 10.75 -11.03 3.16
N ALA A 244 10.57 -12.35 3.06
CA ALA A 244 9.45 -13.08 3.65
C ALA A 244 9.46 -12.98 5.19
N GLU A 245 10.62 -13.14 5.82
CA GLU A 245 10.77 -12.95 7.26
C GLU A 245 10.45 -11.51 7.69
N GLY A 246 10.89 -10.52 6.89
CA GLY A 246 10.56 -9.12 7.10
C GLY A 246 9.07 -8.85 7.06
N TRP A 247 8.38 -9.43 6.08
CA TRP A 247 6.93 -9.34 5.95
C TRP A 247 6.21 -9.94 7.17
N LEU A 248 6.65 -11.11 7.65
CA LEU A 248 6.08 -11.73 8.85
C LEU A 248 6.31 -10.90 10.11
N ARG A 249 7.50 -10.28 10.27
CA ARG A 249 7.77 -9.34 11.38
C ARG A 249 6.84 -8.15 11.32
N TYR A 250 6.62 -7.59 10.14
CA TYR A 250 5.70 -6.48 9.94
C TYR A 250 4.24 -6.85 10.23
N ALA A 251 3.77 -8.00 9.73
CA ALA A 251 2.42 -8.48 10.03
C ALA A 251 2.19 -8.62 11.53
N ARG A 252 3.16 -9.19 12.25
CA ARG A 252 3.14 -9.28 13.72
C ARG A 252 3.13 -7.90 14.39
N LEU A 253 4.03 -7.00 13.96
CA LEU A 253 4.09 -5.63 14.51
C LEU A 253 2.75 -4.91 14.36
N VAL A 254 2.07 -5.07 13.22
CA VAL A 254 0.74 -4.48 13.00
C VAL A 254 -0.30 -5.10 13.91
N THR A 255 -0.38 -6.43 14.00
CA THR A 255 -1.37 -7.09 14.86
C THR A 255 -1.17 -6.74 16.32
N ASP A 256 0.08 -6.75 16.79
CA ASP A 256 0.42 -6.41 18.17
C ASP A 256 0.04 -4.95 18.46
N PHE A 257 0.35 -4.02 17.55
CA PHE A 257 -0.01 -2.61 17.69
C PHE A 257 -1.53 -2.38 17.75
N VAL A 258 -2.33 -3.11 16.96
CA VAL A 258 -3.79 -3.02 16.99
C VAL A 258 -4.35 -3.52 18.33
N VAL A 259 -3.82 -4.63 18.84
CA VAL A 259 -4.18 -5.18 20.17
C VAL A 259 -3.77 -4.24 21.29
N GLU A 260 -2.62 -3.55 21.19
CA GLU A 260 -2.19 -2.53 22.16
C GLU A 260 -3.15 -1.35 22.25
N GLN A 261 -3.88 -1.02 21.17
CA GLN A 261 -4.97 -0.03 21.21
C GLN A 261 -6.25 -0.58 21.85
N GLY A 262 -6.20 -1.83 22.33
CA GLY A 262 -7.27 -2.56 22.98
C GLY A 262 -8.37 -2.99 22.01
N ILE A 263 -8.02 -3.28 20.76
CA ILE A 263 -8.90 -3.87 19.76
C ILE A 263 -8.55 -5.36 19.64
N GLU A 264 -9.40 -6.21 20.19
CA GLU A 264 -9.20 -7.68 20.19
C GLU A 264 -9.88 -8.36 19.00
N ASP A 265 -10.81 -7.65 18.35
CA ASP A 265 -11.66 -8.18 17.29
C ASP A 265 -11.53 -7.31 16.04
N PHE A 266 -10.78 -7.81 15.07
CA PHE A 266 -10.48 -7.14 13.80
C PHE A 266 -10.20 -8.17 12.70
N ASP A 267 -10.31 -7.73 11.45
CA ASP A 267 -10.00 -8.56 10.29
C ASP A 267 -8.67 -8.14 9.67
N LEU A 268 -7.99 -9.07 9.00
CA LEU A 268 -6.79 -8.79 8.23
C LEU A 268 -7.07 -8.98 6.74
N GLU A 269 -6.68 -7.97 5.95
CA GLU A 269 -6.61 -8.06 4.50
C GLU A 269 -5.13 -8.10 4.11
N LEU A 270 -4.71 -9.21 3.50
CA LEU A 270 -3.35 -9.34 2.99
C LEU A 270 -3.31 -8.78 1.58
N TRP A 271 -2.50 -7.74 1.39
CA TRP A 271 -2.08 -7.15 0.12
C TRP A 271 -2.96 -7.47 -1.10
N ASN A 272 -3.89 -6.57 -1.38
CA ASN A 272 -4.95 -6.74 -2.37
C ASN A 272 -4.66 -6.03 -3.71
N GLU A 273 -3.46 -5.50 -3.92
CA GLU A 273 -3.17 -4.70 -5.10
C GLU A 273 -2.51 -5.55 -6.19
N LEU A 274 -3.24 -6.50 -6.78
CA LEU A 274 -2.72 -7.28 -7.91
C LEU A 274 -2.73 -6.50 -9.23
N SER A 275 -3.58 -5.48 -9.36
CA SER A 275 -3.77 -4.68 -10.59
C SER A 275 -2.92 -3.40 -10.66
N PHE A 276 -2.42 -2.90 -9.53
CA PHE A 276 -1.52 -1.75 -9.41
C PHE A 276 -0.61 -1.96 -8.20
N GLY A 277 0.43 -1.17 -7.97
CA GLY A 277 1.17 -1.25 -6.69
C GLY A 277 2.04 -2.50 -6.48
N SER A 278 1.90 -3.56 -7.30
CA SER A 278 2.48 -4.89 -7.03
C SER A 278 3.93 -5.08 -7.42
N ALA A 279 4.53 -4.20 -8.22
CA ALA A 279 5.82 -4.47 -8.88
C ALA A 279 7.02 -4.79 -7.95
N PHE A 280 6.92 -4.53 -6.64
CA PHE A 280 7.89 -4.99 -5.65
C PHE A 280 7.88 -6.52 -5.46
N MET A 281 6.72 -7.18 -5.58
CA MET A 281 6.60 -8.65 -5.47
C MET A 281 5.82 -9.32 -6.62
N GLY A 282 5.32 -8.55 -7.58
CA GLY A 282 4.59 -9.01 -8.76
C GLY A 282 5.50 -9.70 -9.79
N GLY A 283 4.93 -10.10 -10.92
CA GLY A 283 5.46 -11.16 -11.80
C GLY A 283 6.90 -11.05 -12.34
N LYS A 284 7.59 -9.90 -12.25
CA LYS A 284 9.05 -9.81 -12.54
C LYS A 284 9.93 -9.51 -11.32
N GLY A 285 9.36 -9.20 -10.16
CA GLY A 285 10.07 -8.92 -8.90
C GLY A 285 11.26 -7.99 -9.10
N ILE A 286 12.45 -8.43 -8.65
CA ILE A 286 13.71 -7.71 -8.81
C ILE A 286 14.03 -7.30 -10.25
N ASN A 287 13.55 -8.03 -11.26
CA ASN A 287 13.81 -7.70 -12.66
C ASN A 287 13.01 -6.47 -13.14
N HIS A 288 12.02 -5.97 -12.39
CA HIS A 288 11.45 -4.65 -12.68
C HIS A 288 12.47 -3.51 -12.53
N TYR A 289 13.55 -3.75 -11.77
CA TYR A 289 14.53 -2.74 -11.38
C TYR A 289 15.88 -2.87 -12.12
N TYR A 290 16.06 -3.92 -12.93
CA TYR A 290 17.35 -4.26 -13.55
C TYR A 290 17.19 -4.51 -15.05
N ASP A 291 18.15 -3.99 -15.81
CA ASP A 291 18.33 -4.27 -17.24
C ASP A 291 19.84 -4.45 -17.50
N PRO A 292 20.33 -5.66 -17.87
CA PRO A 292 19.55 -6.87 -18.10
C PRO A 292 18.91 -7.44 -16.81
N PRO A 293 17.93 -8.36 -16.92
CA PRO A 293 17.31 -9.01 -15.77
C PRO A 293 18.36 -9.61 -14.82
N LYS A 294 18.18 -9.38 -13.51
CA LYS A 294 19.12 -9.81 -12.46
C LYS A 294 18.95 -11.29 -12.08
N ALA A 295 17.73 -11.81 -12.14
CA ALA A 295 17.39 -13.15 -11.68
C ALA A 295 16.49 -13.88 -12.68
N GLN A 296 16.52 -15.22 -12.66
CA GLN A 296 15.58 -16.05 -13.40
C GLN A 296 14.50 -16.56 -12.46
N PHE A 297 13.23 -16.28 -12.79
CA PHE A 297 12.09 -16.87 -12.09
C PHE A 297 11.69 -18.14 -12.81
N THR A 298 11.76 -19.28 -12.12
CA THR A 298 11.22 -20.52 -12.64
C THR A 298 9.70 -20.51 -12.43
N ALA A 299 8.94 -20.64 -13.50
CA ALA A 299 7.53 -21.00 -13.38
C ALA A 299 7.50 -22.42 -12.80
N LYS A 300 6.90 -22.57 -11.62
CA LYS A 300 6.47 -23.87 -11.13
C LYS A 300 5.04 -24.12 -11.58
#